data_AF-A0A453NFK3-F1
#
_entry.id   AF-A0A453NFK3-F1
#
_cell.length_a   1.000
_cell.length_b   1.000
_cell.length_c   1.000
_cell.angle_alpha   90.00
_cell.angle_beta   90.00
_cell.angle_gamma   90.00
#
_symmetry.space_group_name_H-M   'P 1'
#
loop_
_entity.id
_entity.type
_entity.pdbx_description
1 polymer ?
#
loop_
_entity_poly.entity_id
_entity_poly.type
_entity_poly.pdbx_seq_one_letter_code
_entity_poly.pdbx_strand_id
1 'polypeptide(L)'
;MARIPGFFLDQLCCKLFTPFVPMFLPAKMFRYAQVAHIPGALYFDIDGISDRTTHLPHMLPLEEAFAAAVSALGISNHDKVIVYDGKGFYSAPRVWWMFRILGHDKVWVLDGGFPQWQASGFNIGSSCPDDAVLKSKAANIAVETAYNGELANAATFQTEFRHQLLWTLEKVKHNVAAKAHQVVDARVKGRFDGVMPEPREGVRSGHIPGTKCVPFPEMSDGAQTLLPADELSKKFEQAGISLDGPIVLTCASGVTACILALGLYRIGKHDVPVYDGSWTEWEALPDNDYPIVTSTGS
;
A
#
# COMPACT_ATOMS: atom_id res chain seq x y z
N MET A 1 -9.00 9.70 -8.12
CA MET A 1 -8.18 10.63 -7.33
C MET A 1 -8.98 11.88 -7.03
N ALA A 2 -8.84 12.43 -5.82
CA ALA A 2 -9.38 13.75 -5.53
C ALA A 2 -8.36 14.80 -6.00
N ARG A 3 -8.63 15.48 -7.11
CA ARG A 3 -7.81 16.61 -7.59
C ARG A 3 -8.18 17.88 -6.82
N ILE A 4 -7.19 18.73 -6.59
CA ILE A 4 -7.29 19.97 -5.81
C ILE A 4 -7.70 21.18 -6.68
N PRO A 5 -8.81 21.12 -7.45
CA PRO A 5 -9.63 22.32 -7.54
C PRO A 5 -11.12 22.01 -7.40
N GLY A 6 -11.75 22.59 -6.37
CA GLY A 6 -13.22 22.67 -6.23
C GLY A 6 -13.88 21.61 -5.33
N PHE A 7 -13.15 20.58 -4.88
CA PHE A 7 -13.63 19.75 -3.77
C PHE A 7 -13.33 20.46 -2.45
N PHE A 8 -14.39 20.89 -1.75
CA PHE A 8 -14.30 21.32 -0.36
C PHE A 8 -13.85 20.12 0.49
N LEU A 9 -12.54 19.93 0.63
CA LEU A 9 -11.92 18.93 1.52
C LEU A 9 -12.30 19.13 2.99
N ASP A 10 -12.89 20.28 3.32
CA ASP A 10 -13.48 20.60 4.62
C ASP A 10 -14.84 19.92 4.85
N GLN A 11 -15.45 19.31 3.82
CA GLN A 11 -16.70 18.54 3.91
C GLN A 11 -16.49 17.01 3.92
N LEU A 12 -15.24 16.54 3.96
CA LEU A 12 -14.91 15.11 3.89
C LEU A 12 -14.67 14.55 5.29
N CYS A 13 -15.46 13.54 5.67
CA CYS A 13 -15.62 13.07 7.05
C CYS A 13 -14.37 12.40 7.65
N CYS A 14 -13.54 11.71 6.85
CA CYS A 14 -12.38 10.98 7.37
C CYS A 14 -11.14 11.13 6.48
N LYS A 15 -10.06 11.66 7.06
CA LYS A 15 -8.73 11.75 6.43
C LYS A 15 -7.79 10.81 7.17
N LEU A 16 -7.09 9.92 6.47
CA LEU A 16 -6.12 8.99 7.04
C LEU A 16 -4.71 9.40 6.67
N PHE A 17 -3.85 9.53 7.67
CA PHE A 17 -2.44 9.78 7.56
C PHE A 17 -1.64 8.50 7.86
N THR A 18 -0.75 8.11 6.96
CA THR A 18 0.22 7.04 7.20
C THR A 18 1.63 7.64 7.22
N PRO A 19 2.42 7.50 8.30
CA PRO A 19 3.81 7.91 8.27
C PRO A 19 4.68 6.84 7.59
N PHE A 20 5.87 7.26 7.19
CA PHE A 20 6.97 6.36 6.91
C PHE A 20 7.85 6.26 8.16
N VAL A 21 8.07 5.06 8.67
CA VAL A 21 9.19 4.79 9.59
C VAL A 21 10.38 4.37 8.73
N PRO A 22 11.50 5.14 8.68
CA PRO A 22 12.71 4.65 8.05
C PRO A 22 13.15 3.37 8.76
N MET A 23 13.36 2.32 7.97
CA MET A 23 13.76 0.96 8.41
C MET A 23 15.00 0.93 9.32
N PHE A 24 15.75 2.03 9.42
CA PHE A 24 16.98 2.19 10.20
C PHE A 24 16.83 2.99 11.50
N LEU A 25 15.61 3.34 11.92
CA LEU A 25 15.39 4.02 13.20
C LEU A 25 14.62 3.11 14.15
N PRO A 26 15.08 2.95 15.41
CA PRO A 26 14.34 2.19 16.41
C PRO A 26 12.92 2.75 16.49
N ALA A 27 11.94 1.85 16.64
CA ALA A 27 10.51 2.12 16.76
C ALA A 27 10.19 3.15 17.86
N LYS A 28 10.45 4.43 17.57
CA LYS A 28 9.81 5.56 18.23
C LYS A 28 8.58 5.89 17.41
N MET A 29 7.65 4.94 17.46
CA MET A 29 6.21 5.20 17.39
C MET A 29 5.99 6.54 18.10
N PHE A 30 5.32 7.49 17.45
CA PHE A 30 4.92 8.83 17.95
C PHE A 30 5.59 10.11 17.43
N ARG A 31 6.79 10.12 16.81
CA ARG A 31 7.43 11.44 16.53
C ARG A 31 6.99 12.18 15.26
N TYR A 32 6.53 11.51 14.21
CA TYR A 32 6.21 12.21 12.95
C TYR A 32 4.79 12.76 12.87
N ALA A 33 3.80 12.12 13.51
CA ALA A 33 2.44 12.65 13.60
C ALA A 33 2.36 13.96 14.43
N GLN A 34 3.41 14.28 15.20
CA GLN A 34 3.45 15.50 16.02
C GLN A 34 3.89 16.76 15.27
N VAL A 35 4.42 16.68 14.04
CA VAL A 35 5.10 17.85 13.43
C VAL A 35 4.18 18.65 12.50
N ALA A 36 3.36 17.99 11.68
CA ALA A 36 2.42 18.65 10.76
C ALA A 36 1.49 17.61 10.12
N HIS A 37 0.18 17.87 10.07
CA HIS A 37 -0.80 16.99 9.40
C HIS A 37 -1.99 17.82 8.86
N ILE A 38 -2.85 17.21 8.06
CA ILE A 38 -4.08 17.87 7.62
C ILE A 38 -5.04 17.94 8.83
N PRO A 39 -5.62 19.11 9.17
CA PRO A 39 -6.55 19.22 10.30
C PRO A 39 -7.68 18.18 10.24
N GLY A 40 -7.90 17.53 11.38
CA GLY A 40 -8.90 16.46 11.52
C GLY A 40 -8.47 15.09 10.98
N ALA A 41 -7.23 14.94 10.52
CA ALA A 41 -6.73 13.64 10.07
C ALA A 41 -6.54 12.66 11.24
N LEU A 42 -6.99 11.43 11.02
CA LEU A 42 -6.73 10.26 11.84
C LEU A 42 -5.40 9.63 11.40
N TYR A 43 -4.71 9.02 12.34
CA TYR A 43 -3.49 8.26 12.05
C TYR A 43 -3.83 6.80 11.76
N PHE A 44 -3.45 6.32 10.59
CA PHE A 44 -3.56 4.90 10.21
C PHE A 44 -2.17 4.26 10.29
N ASP A 45 -2.00 3.37 11.27
CA ASP A 45 -0.76 2.65 11.50
C ASP A 45 -0.68 1.43 10.56
N ILE A 46 0.01 1.53 9.43
CA ILE A 46 0.15 0.40 8.50
C ILE A 46 0.96 -0.76 9.09
N ASP A 47 1.76 -0.51 10.12
CA ASP A 47 2.56 -1.54 10.79
C ASP A 47 1.70 -2.24 11.85
N GLY A 48 0.90 -1.48 12.59
CA GLY A 48 -0.01 -2.02 13.60
C GLY A 48 -1.27 -2.68 13.03
N ILE A 49 -1.81 -2.16 11.93
CA ILE A 49 -2.96 -2.69 11.19
C ILE A 49 -2.48 -3.63 10.09
N SER A 50 -1.82 -4.71 10.51
CA SER A 50 -1.27 -5.77 9.67
C SER A 50 -1.31 -7.13 10.37
N ASP A 51 -1.17 -8.21 9.62
CA ASP A 51 -0.95 -9.53 10.20
C ASP A 51 0.47 -9.63 10.77
N ARG A 52 0.55 -9.62 12.11
CA ARG A 52 1.80 -9.70 12.87
C ARG A 52 2.12 -11.10 13.37
N THR A 53 1.35 -12.11 12.98
CA THR A 53 1.61 -13.52 13.32
C THR A 53 2.68 -14.15 12.45
N THR A 54 2.95 -13.54 11.29
CA THR A 54 3.99 -13.95 10.36
C THR A 54 5.27 -13.11 10.58
N HIS A 55 6.41 -13.62 10.09
CA HIS A 55 7.64 -12.82 10.01
C HIS A 55 7.63 -11.85 8.81
N LEU A 56 6.59 -11.90 7.98
CA LEU A 56 6.45 -11.04 6.82
C LEU A 56 5.88 -9.68 7.24
N PRO A 57 6.37 -8.59 6.66
CA PRO A 57 5.93 -7.25 7.03
C PRO A 57 4.73 -6.80 6.19
N HIS A 58 3.85 -6.04 6.82
CA HIS A 58 2.68 -5.38 6.21
C HIS A 58 1.68 -6.32 5.55
N MET A 59 1.67 -7.61 5.92
CA MET A 59 0.67 -8.56 5.46
C MET A 59 -0.74 -8.06 5.79
N LEU A 60 -1.68 -8.27 4.87
CA LEU A 60 -3.08 -7.90 5.05
C LEU A 60 -3.62 -8.61 6.32
N PRO A 61 -4.21 -7.86 7.27
CA PRO A 61 -4.77 -8.47 8.46
C PRO A 61 -6.03 -9.29 8.13
N LEU A 62 -6.47 -10.11 9.08
CA LEU A 62 -7.79 -10.75 9.03
C LEU A 62 -8.91 -9.72 8.83
N GLU A 63 -10.01 -10.14 8.20
CA GLU A 63 -11.14 -9.24 7.90
C GLU A 63 -11.71 -8.59 9.17
N GLU A 64 -11.92 -9.42 10.19
CA GLU A 64 -12.40 -9.04 11.52
C GLU A 64 -11.44 -8.09 12.24
N ALA A 65 -10.13 -8.28 12.06
CA ALA A 65 -9.10 -7.43 12.66
C ALA A 65 -9.09 -6.05 11.99
N PHE A 66 -9.19 -6.00 10.66
CA PHE A 66 -9.34 -4.73 9.93
C PHE A 66 -10.64 -4.02 10.29
N ALA A 67 -11.77 -4.74 10.30
CA ALA A 67 -13.07 -4.20 10.67
C ALA A 67 -13.04 -3.57 12.06
N ALA A 68 -12.46 -4.26 13.04
CA ALA A 68 -12.31 -3.76 14.41
C ALA A 68 -11.39 -2.53 14.48
N ALA A 69 -10.25 -2.57 13.78
CA ALA A 69 -9.29 -1.46 13.74
C ALA A 69 -9.90 -0.19 13.14
N VAL A 70 -10.55 -0.31 11.98
CA VAL A 70 -11.18 0.82 11.26
C VAL A 70 -12.39 1.36 12.05
N SER A 71 -13.14 0.48 12.72
CA SER A 71 -14.21 0.89 13.65
C SER A 71 -13.64 1.68 14.84
N ALA A 72 -12.51 1.26 15.40
CA ALA A 72 -11.84 1.97 16.50
C ALA A 72 -11.27 3.34 16.07
N LEU A 73 -10.95 3.51 14.79
CA LEU A 73 -10.64 4.82 14.20
C LEU A 73 -11.89 5.71 14.03
N GLY A 74 -13.09 5.17 14.21
CA GLY A 74 -14.36 5.87 14.03
C GLY A 74 -14.83 5.93 12.58
N ILE A 75 -14.40 4.97 11.74
CA ILE A 75 -14.78 4.89 10.33
C ILE A 75 -15.81 3.76 10.15
N SER A 76 -16.86 4.06 9.40
CA SER A 76 -17.97 3.17 9.03
C SER A 76 -18.05 2.98 7.51
N ASN A 77 -18.89 2.06 7.03
CA ASN A 77 -19.10 1.84 5.60
C ASN A 77 -19.71 3.04 4.85
N HIS A 78 -20.30 4.01 5.56
CA HIS A 78 -20.90 5.19 4.95
C HIS A 78 -19.90 6.30 4.65
N ASP A 79 -18.76 6.29 5.35
CA ASP A 79 -17.76 7.34 5.29
C ASP A 79 -17.07 7.41 3.93
N LYS A 80 -16.57 8.61 3.63
CA LYS A 80 -15.66 8.87 2.52
C LYS A 80 -14.26 8.98 3.10
N VAL A 81 -13.37 8.10 2.68
CA VAL A 81 -12.00 8.03 3.19
C VAL A 81 -11.04 8.69 2.20
N ILE A 82 -10.26 9.66 2.65
CA ILE A 82 -9.11 10.17 1.90
C ILE A 82 -7.84 9.76 2.62
N VAL A 83 -6.97 9.05 1.92
CA VAL A 83 -5.67 8.63 2.44
C VAL A 83 -4.57 9.51 1.86
N TYR A 84 -3.61 9.90 2.70
CA TYR A 84 -2.40 10.56 2.27
C TYR A 84 -1.21 10.12 3.13
N ASP A 85 0.00 10.37 2.63
CA ASP A 85 1.23 10.14 3.38
C ASP A 85 2.17 11.34 3.29
N GLY A 86 3.21 11.31 4.11
CA GLY A 86 4.19 12.40 4.22
C GLY A 86 5.17 12.51 3.05
N LYS A 87 5.18 11.54 2.12
CA LYS A 87 6.09 11.51 0.97
C LYS A 87 5.39 11.84 -0.36
N GLY A 88 4.07 11.86 -0.39
CA GLY A 88 3.28 12.03 -1.62
C GLY A 88 2.54 10.74 -1.96
N PHE A 89 3.24 9.83 -2.64
CA PHE A 89 2.75 8.48 -2.98
C PHE A 89 3.74 7.40 -2.55
N TYR A 90 3.63 6.95 -1.30
CA TYR A 90 4.42 5.83 -0.81
C TYR A 90 3.54 4.74 -0.18
N SER A 91 2.90 5.04 0.95
CA SER A 91 2.09 4.11 1.74
C SER A 91 0.60 4.38 1.64
N ALA A 92 0.18 5.58 1.23
CA ALA A 92 -1.24 5.88 1.08
C ALA A 92 -1.97 4.95 0.08
N PRO A 93 -1.36 4.57 -1.07
CA PRO A 93 -1.97 3.59 -1.97
C PRO A 93 -2.16 2.21 -1.35
N ARG A 94 -1.32 1.80 -0.39
CA ARG A 94 -1.50 0.52 0.33
C ARG A 94 -2.80 0.52 1.12
N VAL A 95 -3.05 1.58 1.89
CA VAL A 95 -4.31 1.69 2.67
C VAL A 95 -5.51 1.81 1.74
N TRP A 96 -5.40 2.58 0.65
CA TRP A 96 -6.44 2.61 -0.39
C TRP A 96 -6.76 1.20 -0.93
N TRP A 97 -5.74 0.39 -1.21
CA TRP A 97 -5.93 -0.98 -1.65
C TRP A 97 -6.58 -1.83 -0.55
N MET A 98 -6.15 -1.73 0.72
CA MET A 98 -6.74 -2.46 1.85
C MET A 98 -8.24 -2.21 1.99
N PHE A 99 -8.69 -0.95 1.95
CA PHE A 99 -10.13 -0.63 1.96
C PHE A 99 -10.85 -1.26 0.77
N ARG A 100 -10.26 -1.19 -0.44
CA ARG A 100 -10.87 -1.76 -1.64
C ARG A 100 -10.96 -3.27 -1.65
N ILE A 101 -9.93 -3.97 -1.18
CA ILE A 101 -9.97 -5.44 -1.09
C ILE A 101 -10.98 -5.90 -0.05
N LEU A 102 -11.25 -5.09 0.97
CA LEU A 102 -12.26 -5.36 2.01
C LEU A 102 -13.62 -4.72 1.72
N GLY A 103 -13.90 -4.36 0.46
CA GLY A 103 -15.25 -4.01 0.00
C GLY A 103 -15.63 -2.53 0.06
N HIS A 104 -14.71 -1.64 0.45
CA HIS A 104 -15.01 -0.21 0.60
C HIS A 104 -14.42 0.64 -0.53
N ASP A 105 -15.26 1.00 -1.50
CA ASP A 105 -14.84 1.79 -2.68
C ASP A 105 -14.86 3.30 -2.49
N LYS A 106 -15.46 3.81 -1.40
CA LYS A 106 -15.49 5.25 -1.09
C LYS A 106 -14.16 5.72 -0.48
N VAL A 107 -13.06 5.33 -1.11
CA VAL A 107 -11.70 5.60 -0.69
C VAL A 107 -10.89 6.22 -1.83
N TRP A 108 -10.16 7.29 -1.54
CA TRP A 108 -9.32 8.00 -2.49
C TRP A 108 -7.96 8.30 -1.89
N VAL A 109 -6.94 8.38 -2.74
CA VAL A 109 -5.63 8.93 -2.36
C VAL A 109 -5.58 10.42 -2.73
N LEU A 110 -5.06 11.24 -1.82
CA LEU A 110 -4.79 12.66 -2.06
C LEU A 110 -3.64 12.81 -3.04
N ASP A 111 -3.91 13.40 -4.20
CA ASP A 111 -2.91 13.59 -5.26
C ASP A 111 -1.86 14.62 -4.81
N GLY A 112 -0.58 14.26 -4.86
CA GLY A 112 0.51 15.07 -4.30
C GLY A 112 0.73 14.90 -2.78
N GLY A 113 -0.14 14.14 -2.10
CA GLY A 113 -0.07 13.85 -0.66
C GLY A 113 0.09 15.08 0.24
N PHE A 114 0.73 14.90 1.39
CA PHE A 114 1.00 16.01 2.30
C PHE A 114 1.91 17.10 1.72
N PRO A 115 2.99 16.78 0.96
CA PRO A 115 3.86 17.80 0.39
C PRO A 115 3.12 18.83 -0.48
N GLN A 116 2.23 18.36 -1.37
CA GLN A 116 1.45 19.26 -2.22
C GLN A 116 0.41 20.07 -1.43
N TRP A 117 -0.18 19.48 -0.38
CA TRP A 117 -1.07 20.21 0.53
C TRP A 117 -0.35 21.39 1.18
N GLN A 118 0.87 21.17 1.69
CA GLN A 118 1.69 22.22 2.28
C GLN A 118 2.11 23.28 1.25
N ALA A 119 2.58 22.84 0.07
CA ALA A 119 3.00 23.73 -1.01
C ALA A 119 1.85 24.62 -1.53
N SER A 120 0.61 24.15 -1.42
CA SER A 120 -0.59 24.90 -1.80
C SER A 120 -1.06 25.89 -0.72
N GLY A 121 -0.38 25.96 0.43
CA GLY A 121 -0.70 26.92 1.50
C GLY A 121 -1.97 26.59 2.29
N PHE A 122 -2.45 25.34 2.24
CA PHE A 122 -3.61 24.93 3.03
C PHE A 122 -3.30 24.82 4.52
N ASN A 123 -4.35 24.85 5.35
CA ASN A 123 -4.22 24.75 6.80
C ASN A 123 -3.54 23.46 7.23
N ILE A 124 -2.64 23.58 8.20
CA ILE A 124 -1.88 22.46 8.78
C ILE A 124 -2.17 22.42 10.28
N GLY A 125 -2.48 21.23 10.79
CA GLY A 125 -2.57 20.96 12.21
C GLY A 125 -1.18 20.86 12.83
N SER A 126 -0.92 21.68 13.85
CA SER A 126 0.39 21.77 14.52
C SER A 126 0.52 20.85 15.75
N SER A 127 -0.56 20.16 16.13
CA SER A 127 -0.60 19.20 17.23
C SER A 127 -1.59 18.09 16.90
N CYS A 128 -1.15 16.84 16.91
CA CYS A 128 -2.07 15.71 16.77
C CYS A 128 -3.03 15.76 17.97
N PRO A 129 -4.36 15.85 17.77
CA PRO A 129 -5.29 15.80 18.89
C PRO A 129 -5.07 14.51 19.68
N ASP A 130 -5.11 14.59 21.01
CA ASP A 130 -4.97 13.40 21.88
C ASP A 130 -5.94 12.28 21.46
N ASP A 131 -7.13 12.65 20.98
CA ASP A 131 -8.13 11.74 20.41
C ASP A 131 -7.61 10.91 19.21
N ALA A 132 -6.91 11.53 18.26
CA ALA A 132 -6.37 10.80 17.09
C ALA A 132 -5.27 9.81 17.47
N VAL A 133 -4.45 10.17 18.48
CA VAL A 133 -3.45 9.27 19.07
C VAL A 133 -4.12 8.10 19.80
N LEU A 134 -5.16 8.38 20.60
CA LEU A 134 -5.89 7.35 21.34
C LEU A 134 -6.60 6.39 20.38
N LYS A 135 -7.23 6.90 19.32
CA LYS A 135 -7.88 6.10 18.27
C LYS A 135 -6.90 5.19 17.54
N SER A 136 -5.72 5.69 17.17
CA SER A 136 -4.68 4.86 16.55
C SER A 136 -4.22 3.74 17.47
N LYS A 137 -4.00 4.03 18.76
CA LYS A 137 -3.64 3.00 19.75
C LYS A 137 -4.76 1.97 19.91
N ALA A 138 -6.01 2.43 19.99
CA ALA A 138 -7.17 1.55 20.07
C ALA A 138 -7.30 0.65 18.84
N ALA A 139 -7.00 1.17 17.64
CA ALA A 139 -6.97 0.38 16.42
C ALA A 139 -5.92 -0.72 16.46
N ASN A 140 -4.69 -0.44 16.91
CA ASN A 140 -3.64 -1.44 17.06
C ASN A 140 -4.01 -2.54 18.09
N ILE A 141 -4.61 -2.14 19.21
CA ILE A 141 -5.11 -3.07 20.24
C ILE A 141 -6.22 -3.94 19.64
N ALA A 142 -7.15 -3.36 18.88
CA ALA A 142 -8.24 -4.10 18.26
C ALA A 142 -7.74 -5.20 17.31
N VAL A 143 -6.65 -4.96 16.59
CA VAL A 143 -5.98 -5.99 15.76
C VAL A 143 -5.45 -7.11 16.65
N GLU A 144 -4.68 -6.80 17.69
CA GLU A 144 -4.17 -7.80 18.65
C GLU A 144 -5.29 -8.65 19.27
N THR A 145 -6.34 -8.00 19.72
CA THR A 145 -7.51 -8.65 20.32
C THR A 145 -8.19 -9.60 19.33
N ALA A 146 -8.36 -9.19 18.06
CA ALA A 146 -8.93 -10.06 17.03
C ALA A 146 -8.08 -11.32 16.79
N TYR A 147 -6.75 -11.19 16.72
CA TYR A 147 -5.85 -12.34 16.56
C TYR A 147 -5.81 -13.26 17.80
N ASN A 148 -6.14 -12.76 18.98
CA ASN A 148 -6.30 -13.57 20.19
C ASN A 148 -7.67 -14.27 20.28
N GLY A 149 -8.56 -14.09 19.28
CA GLY A 149 -9.90 -14.66 19.26
C GLY A 149 -10.91 -13.94 20.15
N GLU A 150 -10.57 -12.76 20.66
CA GLU A 150 -11.38 -11.99 21.61
C GLU A 150 -12.19 -10.88 20.91
N LEU A 151 -12.99 -11.22 19.91
CA LEU A 151 -13.73 -10.19 19.16
C LEU A 151 -14.71 -9.42 20.04
N ALA A 152 -14.46 -8.12 20.22
CA ALA A 152 -15.46 -7.19 20.71
C ALA A 152 -16.56 -7.07 19.63
N ASN A 153 -17.77 -7.53 19.94
CA ASN A 153 -18.98 -7.53 19.08
C ASN A 153 -19.50 -6.13 18.68
N ALA A 154 -18.62 -5.13 18.49
CA ALA A 154 -18.98 -3.74 18.24
C ALA A 154 -18.29 -3.12 17.01
N ALA A 155 -17.84 -3.94 16.04
CA ALA A 155 -17.37 -3.40 14.77
C ALA A 155 -18.52 -2.71 14.02
N THR A 156 -18.35 -1.44 13.69
CA THR A 156 -19.30 -0.64 12.88
C THR A 156 -18.96 -0.71 11.39
N PHE A 157 -17.78 -1.21 11.05
CA PHE A 157 -17.32 -1.45 9.70
C PHE A 157 -17.55 -2.92 9.32
N GLN A 158 -18.22 -3.14 8.20
CA GLN A 158 -18.47 -4.44 7.58
C GLN A 158 -17.52 -4.65 6.40
N THR A 159 -16.96 -5.85 6.26
CA THR A 159 -16.06 -6.19 5.15
C THR A 159 -16.78 -7.02 4.09
N GLU A 160 -16.33 -6.88 2.84
CA GLU A 160 -16.64 -7.79 1.74
C GLU A 160 -15.33 -8.12 1.02
N PHE A 161 -14.75 -9.28 1.31
CA PHE A 161 -13.44 -9.65 0.78
C PHE A 161 -13.47 -9.93 -0.72
N ARG A 162 -12.62 -9.21 -1.46
CA ARG A 162 -12.47 -9.33 -2.91
C ARG A 162 -11.23 -10.16 -3.24
N HIS A 163 -11.40 -11.48 -3.24
CA HIS A 163 -10.34 -12.45 -3.52
C HIS A 163 -9.59 -12.19 -4.83
N GLN A 164 -10.22 -11.56 -5.83
CA GLN A 164 -9.60 -11.21 -7.09
C GLN A 164 -8.51 -10.13 -6.98
N LEU A 165 -8.47 -9.36 -5.89
CA LEU A 165 -7.47 -8.31 -5.67
C LEU A 165 -6.23 -8.79 -4.90
N LEU A 166 -6.20 -10.06 -4.46
CA LEU A 166 -5.09 -10.66 -3.73
C LEU A 166 -4.55 -11.90 -4.45
N TRP A 167 -3.24 -11.97 -4.57
CA TRP A 167 -2.53 -13.18 -4.95
C TRP A 167 -1.67 -13.69 -3.78
N THR A 168 -1.67 -15.01 -3.63
CA THR A 168 -0.81 -15.73 -2.68
C THR A 168 0.47 -16.19 -3.37
N LEU A 169 1.45 -16.58 -2.57
CA LEU A 169 2.68 -17.23 -3.02
C LEU A 169 2.41 -18.37 -4.02
N GLU A 170 1.47 -19.27 -3.70
CA GLU A 170 1.12 -20.42 -4.55
C GLU A 170 0.60 -20.00 -5.93
N LYS A 171 -0.21 -18.93 -6.01
CA LYS A 171 -0.69 -18.40 -7.30
C LYS A 171 0.46 -17.83 -8.13
N VAL A 172 1.42 -17.17 -7.48
CA VAL A 172 2.62 -16.65 -8.16
C VAL A 172 3.49 -17.81 -8.64
N LYS A 173 3.76 -18.82 -7.79
CA LYS A 173 4.53 -20.02 -8.16
C LYS A 173 3.92 -20.74 -9.36
N HIS A 174 2.61 -20.96 -9.34
CA HIS A 174 1.91 -21.54 -10.48
C HIS A 174 2.04 -20.69 -11.75
N ASN A 175 1.94 -19.36 -11.63
CA ASN A 175 2.07 -18.45 -12.76
C ASN A 175 3.49 -18.41 -13.36
N VAL A 176 4.54 -18.70 -12.59
CA VAL A 176 5.91 -18.81 -13.13
C VAL A 176 6.00 -19.89 -14.21
N ALA A 177 5.33 -21.03 -13.99
CA ALA A 177 5.25 -22.10 -14.99
C ALA A 177 4.23 -21.79 -16.09
N ALA A 178 3.03 -21.35 -15.72
CA ALA A 178 1.92 -21.16 -16.65
C ALA A 178 2.07 -19.93 -17.57
N LYS A 179 2.78 -18.90 -17.12
CA LYS A 179 2.94 -17.59 -17.80
C LYS A 179 1.59 -16.97 -18.21
N ALA A 180 0.55 -17.21 -17.41
CA ALA A 180 -0.81 -16.78 -17.69
C ALA A 180 -1.01 -15.29 -17.43
N HIS A 181 -0.28 -14.70 -16.48
CA HIS A 181 -0.33 -13.28 -16.11
C HIS A 181 1.05 -12.64 -16.21
N GLN A 182 1.06 -11.35 -16.55
CA GLN A 182 2.26 -10.54 -16.53
C GLN A 182 2.53 -10.07 -15.09
N VAL A 183 3.59 -10.57 -14.47
CA VAL A 183 3.96 -10.15 -13.11
C VAL A 183 4.84 -8.90 -13.20
N VAL A 184 4.43 -7.83 -12.52
CA VAL A 184 5.08 -6.52 -12.57
C VAL A 184 5.58 -6.13 -11.19
N ASP A 185 6.88 -5.88 -11.07
CA ASP A 185 7.55 -5.49 -9.84
C ASP A 185 7.73 -3.97 -9.76
N ALA A 186 7.26 -3.38 -8.66
CA ALA A 186 7.33 -1.94 -8.40
C ALA A 186 8.67 -1.46 -7.82
N ARG A 187 9.59 -2.36 -7.45
CA ARG A 187 10.89 -1.99 -6.85
C ARG A 187 11.73 -1.21 -7.86
N VAL A 188 12.68 -0.42 -7.33
CA VAL A 188 13.67 0.27 -8.16
C VAL A 188 14.53 -0.75 -8.92
N LYS A 189 14.90 -0.40 -10.16
CA LYS A 189 15.55 -1.32 -11.10
C LYS A 189 16.80 -2.00 -10.54
N GLY A 190 17.64 -1.28 -9.79
CA GLY A 190 18.84 -1.86 -9.19
C GLY A 190 18.57 -3.02 -8.22
N ARG A 191 17.48 -2.96 -7.43
CA ARG A 191 17.08 -4.04 -6.52
C ARG A 191 16.51 -5.24 -7.28
N PHE A 192 15.69 -4.95 -8.29
CA PHE A 192 15.13 -5.94 -9.20
C PHE A 192 16.24 -6.70 -9.96
N ASP A 193 17.26 -6.00 -10.44
CA ASP A 193 18.38 -6.58 -11.20
C ASP A 193 19.38 -7.34 -10.32
N GLY A 194 19.30 -7.20 -8.99
CA GLY A 194 20.26 -7.78 -8.05
C GLY A 194 21.56 -6.97 -7.90
N VAL A 195 21.61 -5.73 -8.40
CA VAL A 195 22.80 -4.86 -8.35
C VAL A 195 22.84 -4.02 -7.06
N MET A 196 21.67 -3.66 -6.53
CA MET A 196 21.54 -2.94 -5.27
C MET A 196 21.02 -3.88 -4.18
N PRO A 197 21.56 -3.80 -2.95
CA PRO A 197 21.06 -4.59 -1.84
C PRO A 197 19.62 -4.19 -1.48
N GLU A 198 18.90 -5.15 -0.92
CA GLU A 198 17.62 -4.90 -0.28
C GLU A 198 17.82 -4.11 1.03
N PRO A 199 16.91 -3.19 1.38
CA PRO A 199 17.07 -2.39 2.60
C PRO A 199 17.04 -3.19 3.89
N ARG A 200 16.37 -4.36 3.88
CA ARG A 200 16.33 -5.29 5.01
C ARG A 200 17.55 -6.18 4.98
N GLU A 201 18.28 -6.21 6.08
CA GLU A 201 19.43 -7.10 6.25
C GLU A 201 19.02 -8.57 6.06
N GLY A 202 19.84 -9.33 5.34
CA GLY A 202 19.61 -10.75 5.07
C GLY A 202 18.70 -11.05 3.88
N VAL A 203 17.93 -10.08 3.37
CA VAL A 203 17.06 -10.26 2.20
C VAL A 203 17.91 -10.28 0.92
N ARG A 204 17.76 -11.34 0.13
CA ARG A 204 18.51 -11.52 -1.13
C ARG A 204 17.95 -10.60 -2.21
N SER A 205 18.81 -10.09 -3.08
CA SER A 205 18.40 -9.21 -4.20
C SER A 205 18.13 -10.03 -5.48
N GLY A 206 17.42 -9.45 -6.44
CA GLY A 206 16.95 -10.16 -7.64
C GLY A 206 15.43 -10.10 -7.80
N HIS A 207 14.89 -10.94 -8.68
CA HIS A 207 13.47 -10.98 -9.00
C HIS A 207 12.95 -12.38 -9.31
N ILE A 208 11.61 -12.51 -9.29
CA ILE A 208 10.88 -13.73 -9.63
C ILE A 208 11.00 -13.96 -11.16
N PRO A 209 11.25 -15.18 -11.66
CA PRO A 209 11.43 -15.40 -13.09
C PRO A 209 10.24 -14.93 -13.93
N GLY A 210 10.53 -14.32 -15.08
CA GLY A 210 9.52 -13.82 -16.01
C GLY A 210 8.82 -12.53 -15.57
N THR A 211 9.23 -11.91 -14.45
CA THR A 211 8.74 -10.60 -14.04
C THR A 211 9.28 -9.47 -14.90
N LYS A 212 8.49 -8.40 -15.02
CA LYS A 212 8.88 -7.12 -15.63
C LYS A 212 8.96 -6.06 -14.52
N CYS A 213 9.78 -5.03 -14.72
CA CYS A 213 9.99 -3.99 -13.72
C CYS A 213 9.35 -2.67 -14.19
N VAL A 214 8.51 -2.08 -13.35
CA VAL A 214 8.02 -0.70 -13.49
C VAL A 214 8.28 0.01 -12.15
N PRO A 215 9.40 0.72 -12.01
CA PRO A 215 9.76 1.36 -10.74
C PRO A 215 8.69 2.34 -10.28
N PHE A 216 8.21 2.19 -9.04
CA PHE A 216 7.18 3.07 -8.49
C PHE A 216 7.47 4.58 -8.58
N PRO A 217 8.73 5.09 -8.50
CA PRO A 217 8.99 6.52 -8.63
C PRO A 217 8.63 7.08 -10.01
N GLU A 218 8.55 6.22 -11.04
CA GLU A 218 8.19 6.62 -12.40
C GLU A 218 6.67 6.78 -12.61
N MET A 219 5.86 6.49 -11.58
CA MET A 219 4.41 6.61 -11.64
C MET A 219 3.91 8.02 -11.27
N SER A 220 4.80 8.87 -10.76
CA SER A 220 4.50 10.24 -10.35
C SER A 220 5.47 11.24 -10.99
N ASP A 221 5.04 12.48 -11.10
CA ASP A 221 5.88 13.59 -11.56
C ASP A 221 6.80 14.15 -10.44
N GLY A 222 7.56 15.20 -10.76
CA GLY A 222 8.43 15.89 -9.79
C GLY A 222 7.69 16.56 -8.63
N ALA A 223 6.38 16.79 -8.76
CA ALA A 223 5.52 17.32 -7.70
C ALA A 223 4.85 16.20 -6.87
N GLN A 224 5.29 14.95 -7.03
CA GLN A 224 4.68 13.77 -6.39
C GLN A 224 3.20 13.61 -6.75
N THR A 225 2.77 14.10 -7.92
CA THR A 225 1.41 13.93 -8.45
C THR A 225 1.41 12.72 -9.38
N LEU A 226 0.37 11.88 -9.32
CA LEU A 226 0.30 10.70 -10.18
C LEU A 226 0.12 11.12 -11.63
N LEU A 227 0.89 10.51 -12.52
CA LEU A 227 0.90 10.84 -13.93
C LEU A 227 -0.50 10.72 -14.58
N PRO A 228 -0.78 11.48 -15.65
CA PRO A 228 -1.94 11.29 -16.52
C PRO A 228 -2.10 9.86 -17.05
N ALA A 229 -3.33 9.47 -17.39
CA ALA A 229 -3.64 8.11 -17.80
C ALA A 229 -2.88 7.67 -19.07
N ASP A 230 -2.67 8.58 -20.02
CA ASP A 230 -1.92 8.31 -21.25
C ASP A 230 -0.42 8.12 -20.97
N GLU A 231 0.16 8.90 -20.05
CA GLU A 231 1.56 8.73 -19.64
C GLU A 231 1.77 7.44 -18.84
N LEU A 232 0.86 7.11 -17.92
CA LEU A 232 0.87 5.84 -17.20
C LEU A 232 0.80 4.65 -18.18
N SER A 233 -0.08 4.73 -19.19
CA SER A 233 -0.21 3.67 -20.19
C SER A 233 1.12 3.46 -20.94
N LYS A 234 1.74 4.56 -21.39
CA LYS A 234 3.07 4.52 -22.03
C LYS A 234 4.13 3.89 -21.13
N LYS A 235 4.13 4.18 -19.83
CA LYS A 235 5.10 3.58 -18.88
C LYS A 235 5.00 2.07 -18.82
N PHE A 236 3.78 1.52 -18.73
CA PHE A 236 3.58 0.07 -18.75
C PHE A 236 3.97 -0.55 -20.10
N GLU A 237 3.55 0.05 -21.22
CA GLU A 237 3.86 -0.43 -22.57
C GLU A 237 5.37 -0.40 -22.87
N GLN A 238 6.09 0.63 -22.43
CA GLN A 238 7.55 0.73 -22.55
C GLN A 238 8.30 -0.35 -21.76
N ALA A 239 7.73 -0.78 -20.64
CA ALA A 239 8.21 -1.95 -19.89
C ALA A 239 7.79 -3.29 -20.53
N GLY A 240 7.16 -3.24 -21.72
CA GLY A 240 6.68 -4.39 -22.47
C GLY A 240 5.40 -5.00 -21.92
N ILE A 241 4.64 -4.29 -21.09
CA ILE A 241 3.42 -4.81 -20.45
C ILE A 241 2.22 -4.50 -21.35
N SER A 242 1.49 -5.54 -21.75
CA SER A 242 0.22 -5.38 -22.48
C SER A 242 -0.90 -5.05 -21.49
N LEU A 243 -1.59 -3.92 -21.70
CA LEU A 243 -2.68 -3.47 -20.83
C LEU A 243 -3.98 -4.25 -21.02
N ASP A 244 -4.17 -4.86 -22.20
CA ASP A 244 -5.29 -5.77 -22.49
C ASP A 244 -5.10 -7.13 -21.81
N GLY A 245 -3.84 -7.50 -21.55
CA GLY A 245 -3.50 -8.76 -20.88
C GLY A 245 -3.80 -8.75 -19.38
N PRO A 246 -3.84 -9.94 -18.77
CA PRO A 246 -3.90 -10.09 -17.31
C PRO A 246 -2.55 -9.67 -16.66
N ILE A 247 -2.65 -8.96 -15.54
CA ILE A 247 -1.51 -8.36 -14.82
C ILE A 247 -1.62 -8.75 -13.34
N VAL A 248 -0.48 -9.00 -12.68
CA VAL A 248 -0.37 -9.08 -11.22
C VAL A 248 0.80 -8.22 -10.76
N LEU A 249 0.66 -7.58 -9.61
CA LEU A 249 1.65 -6.65 -9.08
C LEU A 249 2.37 -7.23 -7.88
N THR A 250 3.67 -6.96 -7.77
CA THR A 250 4.51 -7.31 -6.62
C THR A 250 5.45 -6.15 -6.31
N CYS A 251 6.07 -6.18 -5.13
CA CYS A 251 7.20 -5.31 -4.83
C CYS A 251 8.10 -5.96 -3.77
N ALA A 252 8.51 -5.20 -2.76
CA ALA A 252 9.22 -5.72 -1.59
C ALA A 252 8.28 -6.49 -0.64
N SER A 253 7.15 -5.88 -0.26
CA SER A 253 6.28 -6.34 0.83
C SER A 253 4.85 -5.81 0.68
N GLY A 254 4.30 -5.84 -0.55
CA GLY A 254 2.90 -5.47 -0.82
C GLY A 254 2.54 -3.97 -0.75
N VAL A 255 3.47 -3.09 -0.34
CA VAL A 255 3.20 -1.64 -0.18
C VAL A 255 3.26 -0.89 -1.51
N THR A 256 4.45 -0.74 -2.11
CA THR A 256 4.62 0.06 -3.34
C THR A 256 3.99 -0.57 -4.58
N ALA A 257 3.68 -1.86 -4.57
CA ALA A 257 2.84 -2.50 -5.60
C ALA A 257 1.48 -1.82 -5.72
N CYS A 258 0.94 -1.29 -4.62
CA CYS A 258 -0.33 -0.58 -4.63
C CYS A 258 -0.27 0.79 -5.36
N ILE A 259 0.93 1.37 -5.56
CA ILE A 259 1.11 2.57 -6.41
C ILE A 259 0.83 2.21 -7.87
N LEU A 260 1.35 1.07 -8.33
CA LEU A 260 1.07 0.56 -9.68
C LEU A 260 -0.40 0.17 -9.80
N ALA A 261 -1.00 -0.42 -8.76
CA ALA A 261 -2.42 -0.74 -8.74
C ALA A 261 -3.30 0.51 -8.89
N LEU A 262 -2.93 1.61 -8.21
CA LEU A 262 -3.60 2.90 -8.33
C LEU A 262 -3.40 3.52 -9.72
N GLY A 263 -2.21 3.37 -10.32
CA GLY A 263 -1.94 3.76 -11.70
C GLY A 263 -2.80 3.00 -12.71
N LEU A 264 -2.86 1.67 -12.59
CA LEU A 264 -3.71 0.81 -13.41
C LEU A 264 -5.20 1.11 -13.20
N TYR A 265 -5.59 1.45 -11.98
CA TYR A 265 -6.95 1.90 -11.69
C TYR A 265 -7.28 3.21 -12.44
N ARG A 266 -6.34 4.17 -12.51
CA ARG A 266 -6.52 5.45 -13.22
C ARG A 266 -6.68 5.28 -14.74
N ILE A 267 -6.14 4.21 -15.32
CA ILE A 267 -6.30 3.89 -16.74
C ILE A 267 -7.52 2.99 -17.02
N GLY A 268 -8.33 2.67 -16.00
CA GLY A 268 -9.56 1.89 -16.13
C GLY A 268 -9.44 0.40 -15.82
N LYS A 269 -8.27 -0.08 -15.37
CA LYS A 269 -8.05 -1.49 -15.01
C LYS A 269 -8.18 -1.68 -13.50
N HIS A 270 -9.39 -2.00 -13.04
CA HIS A 270 -9.76 -1.93 -11.62
C HIS A 270 -9.54 -3.23 -10.82
N ASP A 271 -9.30 -4.34 -11.51
CA ASP A 271 -9.29 -5.72 -11.02
C ASP A 271 -7.88 -6.34 -10.98
N VAL A 272 -6.85 -5.51 -10.76
CA VAL A 272 -5.46 -5.96 -10.75
C VAL A 272 -5.06 -6.46 -9.35
N PRO A 273 -4.70 -7.74 -9.19
CA PRO A 273 -4.26 -8.29 -7.92
C PRO A 273 -2.88 -7.82 -7.50
N VAL A 274 -2.69 -7.74 -6.18
CA VAL A 274 -1.39 -7.57 -5.53
C VAL A 274 -0.97 -8.89 -4.90
N TYR A 275 0.26 -9.33 -5.17
CA TYR A 275 0.93 -10.38 -4.41
C TYR A 275 1.46 -9.80 -3.10
N ASP A 276 0.79 -10.11 -2.00
CA ASP A 276 0.94 -9.38 -0.74
C ASP A 276 2.29 -9.62 -0.05
N GLY A 277 2.66 -10.90 0.13
CA GLY A 277 3.95 -11.26 0.69
C GLY A 277 5.15 -10.83 -0.17
N SER A 278 4.91 -10.62 -1.47
CA SER A 278 5.85 -9.95 -2.38
C SER A 278 7.24 -10.59 -2.37
N TRP A 279 8.29 -9.82 -2.69
CA TRP A 279 9.66 -10.32 -2.74
C TRP A 279 10.14 -10.91 -1.41
N THR A 280 9.82 -10.29 -0.27
CA THR A 280 10.23 -10.79 1.06
C THR A 280 9.71 -12.20 1.33
N GLU A 281 8.49 -12.54 0.91
CA GLU A 281 7.98 -13.92 1.03
C GLU A 281 8.65 -14.87 0.03
N TRP A 282 8.84 -14.43 -1.22
CA TRP A 282 9.44 -15.29 -2.26
C TRP A 282 10.90 -15.65 -1.95
N GLU A 283 11.71 -14.66 -1.61
CA GLU A 283 13.15 -14.83 -1.42
C GLU A 283 13.50 -15.58 -0.13
N ALA A 284 12.59 -15.61 0.85
CA ALA A 284 12.77 -16.38 2.07
C ALA A 284 12.75 -17.90 1.85
N LEU A 285 12.31 -18.37 0.67
CA LEU A 285 12.12 -19.78 0.38
C LEU A 285 13.27 -20.39 -0.45
N PRO A 286 13.43 -21.73 -0.43
CA PRO A 286 14.53 -22.38 -1.13
C PRO A 286 14.45 -22.22 -2.66
N ASP A 287 15.60 -21.91 -3.28
CA ASP A 287 15.69 -21.59 -4.72
C ASP A 287 15.24 -22.72 -5.66
N ASN A 288 15.31 -23.98 -5.20
CA ASN A 288 14.85 -25.12 -6.00
C ASN A 288 13.35 -25.04 -6.31
N ASP A 289 12.57 -24.46 -5.40
CA ASP A 289 11.13 -24.27 -5.54
C ASP A 289 10.75 -22.83 -5.93
N TYR A 290 11.58 -21.87 -5.50
CA TYR A 290 11.37 -20.43 -5.64
C TYR A 290 12.61 -19.76 -6.25
N PRO A 291 12.89 -20.03 -7.54
CA PRO A 291 14.10 -19.54 -8.20
C PRO A 291 14.18 -18.01 -8.16
N ILE A 292 15.41 -17.51 -8.08
CA ILE A 292 15.73 -16.07 -8.11
C ILE A 292 16.53 -15.78 -9.38
N VAL A 293 16.15 -14.73 -10.09
CA VAL A 293 16.88 -14.22 -11.26
C VAL A 293 17.58 -12.91 -10.89
N THR A 294 18.83 -12.77 -11.32
CA THR A 294 19.59 -11.52 -11.32
C THR A 294 20.01 -11.20 -12.74
N SER A 295 20.11 -9.92 -13.10
CA SER A 295 20.53 -9.51 -14.45
C SER A 295 22.04 -9.67 -14.70
N THR A 296 22.79 -10.18 -13.71
CA THR A 296 24.23 -10.45 -13.81
C THR A 296 24.55 -11.90 -14.23
N GLY A 297 23.53 -12.72 -14.49
CA GLY A 297 23.68 -14.10 -14.97
C GLY A 297 23.32 -14.27 -16.44
N SER A 298 24.17 -13.76 -17.33
CA SER A 298 24.20 -14.12 -18.76
C SER A 298 25.63 -14.20 -19.25
#